data_AF-A0A7S2EV12-F1
#
_entry.id   AF-A0A7S2EV12-F1
#
_cell.length_a   1.000
_cell.length_b   1.000
_cell.length_c   1.000
_cell.angle_alpha   90.00
_cell.angle_beta   90.00
_cell.angle_gamma   90.00
#
_symmetry.space_group_name_H-M   'P 1'
#
loop_
_entity.id
_entity.type
_entity.pdbx_description
1 polymer ?
#
loop_
_entity_poly.entity_id
_entity_poly.type
_entity_poly.pdbx_seq_one_letter_code
_entity_poly.pdbx_strand_id
1 'polypeptide(L)'
;ECPSDPSIPGFGTLQELHEAMQTDFSLVRDGVAVPPFQYLLCPGVKYFPAKEGRWIEPVADGTEILCGLEGRSEDMCVVEGADLHVAFIASEYPEYPRRHTKLQGITFTGSTGWSVAAYDSKETTAEFVDCHWKNITGQTAIQIVEKDRPIMSSNQTVARSQTATEELTYLPGMTVKLKGCSFENVWGGEDDFFFVVSNADGILTMENVQFK
;
A
#
# COMPACT_ATOMS: atom_id res chain seq x y z
N GLU A 1 8.03 20.40 -7.64
CA GLU A 1 9.50 20.53 -7.67
C GLU A 1 10.01 20.19 -6.29
N CYS A 2 11.18 19.55 -6.21
CA CYS A 2 11.69 19.09 -4.92
C CYS A 2 12.26 20.24 -4.08
N PRO A 3 11.96 20.30 -2.76
CA PRO A 3 12.45 21.38 -1.90
C PRO A 3 13.98 21.46 -1.80
N SER A 4 14.65 20.32 -1.91
CA SER A 4 16.11 20.20 -1.84
C SER A 4 16.81 20.52 -3.18
N ASP A 5 16.15 20.22 -4.30
CA ASP A 5 16.64 20.47 -5.66
C ASP A 5 15.47 20.74 -6.61
N PRO A 6 15.21 22.02 -6.97
CA PRO A 6 14.13 22.38 -7.86
C PRO A 6 14.24 21.79 -9.28
N SER A 7 15.43 21.33 -9.68
CA SER A 7 15.61 20.68 -11.00
C SER A 7 15.00 19.28 -11.07
N ILE A 8 14.70 18.68 -9.91
CA ILE A 8 14.05 17.38 -9.81
C ILE A 8 12.54 17.59 -9.69
N PRO A 9 11.73 17.13 -10.66
CA PRO A 9 10.29 17.10 -10.50
C PRO A 9 9.91 16.07 -9.44
N GLY A 10 8.94 16.41 -8.60
CA GLY A 10 8.46 15.52 -7.55
C GLY A 10 7.58 16.22 -6.54
N PHE A 11 6.97 15.40 -5.69
CA PHE A 11 6.08 15.80 -4.61
C PHE A 11 6.88 15.97 -3.32
N GLY A 12 6.86 17.18 -2.76
CA GLY A 12 7.54 17.49 -1.49
C GLY A 12 6.74 17.01 -0.28
N THR A 13 5.45 16.73 -0.46
CA THR A 13 4.54 16.27 0.62
C THR A 13 3.59 15.17 0.14
N LEU A 14 3.03 14.39 1.08
CA LEU A 14 1.96 13.43 0.75
C LEU A 14 0.63 14.12 0.38
N GLN A 15 0.40 15.36 0.84
CA GLN A 15 -0.79 16.12 0.46
C GLN A 15 -0.79 16.40 -1.04
N GLU A 16 0.32 16.92 -1.57
CA GLU A 16 0.48 17.21 -3.00
C GLU A 16 0.35 15.92 -3.83
N LEU A 17 0.97 14.82 -3.37
CA LEU A 17 0.86 13.51 -4.00
C LEU A 17 -0.61 13.04 -4.08
N HIS A 18 -1.33 13.15 -2.96
CA HIS A 18 -2.72 12.73 -2.87
C HIS A 18 -3.62 13.57 -3.78
N GLU A 19 -3.46 14.88 -3.80
CA GLU A 19 -4.23 15.77 -4.69
C GLU A 19 -3.98 15.47 -6.17
N ALA A 20 -2.74 15.15 -6.55
CA ALA A 20 -2.41 14.72 -7.90
C ALA A 20 -3.11 13.39 -8.26
N MET A 21 -3.01 12.38 -7.39
CA MET A 21 -3.72 11.10 -7.57
C MET A 21 -5.23 11.29 -7.70
N GLN A 22 -5.87 12.13 -6.87
CA GLN A 22 -7.31 12.39 -6.98
C GLN A 22 -7.70 13.09 -8.29
N THR A 23 -6.86 14.02 -8.76
CA THR A 23 -7.05 14.68 -10.05
C THR A 23 -6.97 13.65 -11.19
N ASP A 24 -5.95 12.82 -11.17
CA ASP A 24 -5.74 11.76 -12.16
C ASP A 24 -6.86 10.72 -12.16
N PHE A 25 -7.33 10.33 -10.97
CA PHE A 25 -8.49 9.45 -10.82
C PHE A 25 -9.76 10.04 -11.45
N SER A 26 -9.98 11.35 -11.31
CA SER A 26 -11.14 12.01 -11.92
C SER A 26 -11.11 11.92 -13.45
N LEU A 27 -9.92 12.01 -14.07
CA LEU A 27 -9.76 11.84 -15.52
C LEU A 27 -10.10 10.41 -15.96
N VAL A 28 -9.59 9.41 -15.23
CA VAL A 28 -9.89 7.99 -15.48
C VAL A 28 -11.39 7.75 -15.40
N ARG A 29 -12.03 8.20 -14.31
CA ARG A 29 -13.46 8.05 -14.08
C ARG A 29 -14.29 8.65 -15.23
N ASP A 30 -13.88 9.81 -15.73
CA ASP A 30 -14.56 10.52 -16.81
C ASP A 30 -14.29 9.89 -18.20
N GLY A 31 -13.63 8.73 -18.26
CA GLY A 31 -13.35 7.96 -19.48
C GLY A 31 -12.22 8.54 -20.32
N VAL A 32 -11.41 9.44 -19.75
CA VAL A 32 -10.26 10.00 -20.44
C VAL A 32 -9.16 8.96 -20.45
N ALA A 33 -8.73 8.57 -21.66
CA ALA A 33 -7.57 7.70 -21.80
C ALA A 33 -6.33 8.43 -21.30
N VAL A 34 -5.72 7.88 -20.26
CA VAL A 34 -4.54 8.42 -19.58
C VAL A 34 -3.39 7.42 -19.71
N PRO A 35 -2.15 7.90 -19.89
CA PRO A 35 -0.98 7.03 -19.80
C PRO A 35 -0.84 6.46 -18.38
N PRO A 36 0.03 5.45 -18.17
CA PRO A 36 0.43 5.04 -16.83
C PRO A 36 0.87 6.24 -16.00
N PHE A 37 0.32 6.38 -14.80
CA PHE A 37 0.64 7.51 -13.92
C PHE A 37 1.95 7.25 -13.19
N GLN A 38 2.89 8.18 -13.31
CA GLN A 38 4.14 8.12 -12.58
C GLN A 38 4.22 9.28 -11.59
N TYR A 39 4.38 8.93 -10.31
CA TYR A 39 4.54 9.87 -9.22
C TYR A 39 5.95 9.79 -8.64
N LEU A 40 6.64 10.93 -8.59
CA LEU A 40 8.01 11.00 -8.09
C LEU A 40 8.02 11.59 -6.69
N LEU A 41 8.51 10.83 -5.73
CA LEU A 41 8.84 11.32 -4.40
C LEU A 41 10.22 11.99 -4.46
N CYS A 42 10.35 13.12 -3.78
CA CYS A 42 11.57 13.88 -3.71
C CYS A 42 12.65 13.19 -2.88
N PRO A 43 13.89 13.09 -3.40
CA PRO A 43 15.01 12.52 -2.66
C PRO A 43 15.28 13.23 -1.33
N GLY A 44 15.58 12.45 -0.30
CA GLY A 44 15.91 12.90 1.05
C GLY A 44 14.72 13.45 1.85
N VAL A 45 13.50 13.34 1.34
CA VAL A 45 12.30 13.85 2.00
C VAL A 45 11.68 12.79 2.90
N LYS A 46 11.24 13.25 4.09
CA LYS A 46 10.40 12.51 5.02
C LYS A 46 8.94 12.90 4.84
N TYR A 47 8.11 11.89 4.66
CA TYR A 47 6.69 11.95 4.40
C TYR A 47 5.93 11.47 5.63
N PHE A 48 5.00 12.26 6.12
CA PHE A 48 4.21 11.93 7.30
C PHE A 48 2.74 11.78 6.89
N PRO A 49 2.18 10.55 6.87
CA PRO A 49 0.75 10.37 6.62
C PRO A 49 -0.04 11.13 7.69
N ALA A 50 -1.05 11.90 7.27
CA ALA A 50 -1.90 12.58 8.24
C ALA A 50 -2.78 11.55 8.96
N LYS A 51 -3.19 11.86 10.20
CA LYS A 51 -4.05 11.00 11.03
C LYS A 51 -5.41 10.66 10.39
N GLU A 52 -5.84 11.40 9.37
CA GLU A 52 -7.14 11.26 8.72
C GLU A 52 -6.96 10.97 7.22
N GLY A 53 -6.91 9.70 6.83
CA GLY A 53 -7.14 9.30 5.43
C GLY A 53 -6.04 9.65 4.43
N ARG A 54 -4.85 10.09 4.86
CA ARG A 54 -3.77 10.54 3.96
C ARG A 54 -2.62 9.55 3.88
N TRP A 55 -2.95 8.29 3.63
CA TRP A 55 -2.01 7.26 3.18
C TRP A 55 -1.80 7.39 1.66
N ILE A 56 -0.80 6.67 1.16
CA ILE A 56 -0.62 6.48 -0.28
C ILE A 56 -1.70 5.53 -0.78
N GLU A 57 -2.56 6.00 -1.68
CA GLU A 57 -3.62 5.21 -2.29
C GLU A 57 -3.51 5.29 -3.81
N PRO A 58 -2.84 4.31 -4.45
CA PRO A 58 -2.81 4.21 -5.90
C PRO A 58 -4.25 4.12 -6.44
N VAL A 59 -4.57 4.96 -7.42
CA VAL A 59 -5.95 5.17 -7.88
C VAL A 59 -6.26 4.52 -9.22
N ALA A 60 -5.26 4.16 -10.01
CA ALA A 60 -5.43 3.72 -11.39
C ALA A 60 -4.50 2.56 -11.77
N ASP A 61 -4.80 1.94 -12.91
CA ASP A 61 -3.95 0.90 -13.48
C ASP A 61 -2.63 1.49 -13.98
N GLY A 62 -1.54 0.75 -13.78
CA GLY A 62 -0.19 1.16 -14.17
C GLY A 62 0.40 2.29 -13.33
N THR A 63 -0.17 2.60 -12.15
CA THR A 63 0.42 3.60 -11.25
C THR A 63 1.82 3.16 -10.78
N GLU A 64 2.81 4.04 -10.96
CA GLU A 64 4.16 3.90 -10.44
C GLU A 64 4.45 5.02 -9.44
N ILE A 65 5.01 4.67 -8.28
CA ILE A 65 5.47 5.62 -7.27
C ILE A 65 6.95 5.36 -7.01
N LEU A 66 7.80 6.30 -7.40
CA LEU A 66 9.25 6.16 -7.38
C LEU A 66 9.87 7.11 -6.36
N CYS A 67 10.89 6.66 -5.64
CA CYS A 67 11.79 7.56 -4.93
C CYS A 67 12.85 8.12 -5.89
N GLY A 68 12.85 9.43 -6.10
CA GLY A 68 13.71 10.06 -7.11
C GLY A 68 13.35 9.64 -8.55
N LEU A 69 14.21 10.00 -9.49
CA LEU A 69 13.98 9.74 -10.92
C LEU A 69 14.13 8.26 -11.30
N GLU A 70 14.90 7.51 -10.52
CA GLU A 70 15.24 6.12 -10.86
C GLU A 70 14.60 5.10 -9.90
N GLY A 71 13.92 5.55 -8.85
CA GLY A 71 13.35 4.66 -7.84
C GLY A 71 14.44 3.95 -7.03
N ARG A 72 15.50 4.63 -6.62
CA ARG A 72 16.58 4.00 -5.85
C ARG A 72 16.36 4.20 -4.36
N SER A 73 16.52 3.17 -3.54
CA SER A 73 16.44 3.35 -2.07
C SER A 73 17.50 4.30 -1.54
N GLU A 74 18.62 4.48 -2.26
CA GLU A 74 19.66 5.45 -1.95
C GLU A 74 19.20 6.91 -2.10
N ASP A 75 18.07 7.17 -2.77
CA ASP A 75 17.46 8.50 -2.84
C ASP A 75 16.71 8.85 -1.53
N MET A 76 16.61 7.93 -0.56
CA MET A 76 16.18 8.17 0.82
C MET A 76 14.79 8.81 1.01
N CYS A 77 13.78 8.41 0.23
CA CYS A 77 12.40 8.80 0.47
C CYS A 77 11.82 7.94 1.60
N VAL A 78 11.42 8.59 2.69
CA VAL A 78 10.96 7.88 3.90
C VAL A 78 9.52 8.24 4.20
N VAL A 79 8.62 7.25 4.26
CA VAL A 79 7.29 7.40 4.84
C VAL A 79 7.36 6.98 6.31
N GLU A 80 7.09 7.92 7.20
CA GLU A 80 7.33 7.78 8.64
C GLU A 80 6.05 7.98 9.47
N GLY A 81 5.78 7.01 10.34
CA GLY A 81 4.70 7.04 11.31
C GLY A 81 3.33 6.65 10.73
N ALA A 82 2.29 6.90 11.52
CA ALA A 82 0.89 6.57 11.23
C ALA A 82 0.50 5.09 11.33
N ASP A 83 -0.80 4.85 11.44
CA ASP A 83 -1.35 3.50 11.51
C ASP A 83 -1.34 2.79 10.14
N LEU A 84 -1.25 3.55 9.04
CA LEU A 84 -1.27 3.05 7.66
C LEU A 84 -0.40 3.91 6.74
N HIS A 85 0.53 3.30 5.99
CA HIS A 85 1.32 4.01 4.99
C HIS A 85 0.74 3.90 3.57
N VAL A 86 0.32 2.71 3.16
CA VAL A 86 -0.19 2.42 1.81
C VAL A 86 -1.46 1.59 1.89
N ALA A 87 -2.49 1.96 1.13
CA ALA A 87 -3.73 1.20 1.01
C ALA A 87 -4.04 0.88 -0.45
N PHE A 88 -4.37 -0.38 -0.71
CA PHE A 88 -5.00 -0.84 -1.94
C PHE A 88 -6.43 -1.25 -1.59
N ILE A 89 -7.40 -0.43 -1.97
CA ILE A 89 -8.80 -0.58 -1.54
C ILE A 89 -9.64 -0.73 -2.78
N ALA A 90 -10.14 -1.94 -3.08
CA ALA A 90 -10.83 -2.28 -4.32
C ALA A 90 -11.74 -1.17 -4.87
N SER A 91 -11.51 -0.80 -6.12
CA SER A 91 -12.21 0.30 -6.81
C SER A 91 -13.73 0.19 -6.66
N GLU A 92 -14.39 1.33 -6.43
CA GLU A 92 -15.85 1.44 -6.47
C GLU A 92 -16.40 1.41 -7.89
N TYR A 93 -15.53 1.58 -8.89
CA TYR A 93 -15.83 1.62 -10.32
C TYR A 93 -15.24 0.39 -11.03
N PRO A 94 -16.03 -0.68 -11.26
CA PRO A 94 -15.56 -1.94 -11.84
C PRO A 94 -14.94 -1.79 -13.24
N GLU A 95 -15.33 -0.77 -13.99
CA GLU A 95 -14.81 -0.46 -15.32
C GLU A 95 -13.36 0.04 -15.31
N TYR A 96 -12.86 0.48 -14.15
CA TYR A 96 -11.49 0.97 -13.95
C TYR A 96 -10.76 0.18 -12.86
N PRO A 97 -10.46 -1.11 -13.08
CA PRO A 97 -9.73 -1.92 -12.12
C PRO A 97 -8.26 -1.49 -12.06
N ARG A 98 -7.69 -1.40 -10.86
CA ARG A 98 -6.26 -1.17 -10.66
C ARG A 98 -5.48 -2.47 -10.80
N ARG A 99 -5.16 -2.86 -12.03
CA ARG A 99 -4.55 -4.18 -12.27
C ARG A 99 -3.10 -4.24 -11.82
N HIS A 100 -2.34 -3.17 -12.01
CA HIS A 100 -0.94 -3.12 -11.65
C HIS A 100 -0.58 -1.80 -10.96
N THR A 101 0.14 -1.92 -9.86
CA THR A 101 0.78 -0.79 -9.20
C THR A 101 2.19 -1.17 -8.79
N LYS A 102 3.12 -0.21 -8.90
CA LYS A 102 4.51 -0.37 -8.51
C LYS A 102 4.94 0.73 -7.54
N LEU A 103 5.57 0.34 -6.44
CA LEU A 103 6.26 1.24 -5.52
C LEU A 103 7.74 0.86 -5.50
N GLN A 104 8.64 1.84 -5.63
CA GLN A 104 10.05 1.56 -5.79
C GLN A 104 10.97 2.53 -5.02
N GLY A 105 11.94 1.98 -4.28
CA GLY A 105 12.98 2.74 -3.57
C GLY A 105 12.49 3.44 -2.31
N ILE A 106 11.34 3.05 -1.75
CA ILE A 106 10.69 3.73 -0.62
C ILE A 106 11.02 3.02 0.69
N THR A 107 11.40 3.78 1.72
CA THR A 107 11.51 3.27 3.09
C THR A 107 10.23 3.59 3.87
N PHE A 108 9.61 2.58 4.46
CA PHE A 108 8.46 2.67 5.36
C PHE A 108 8.93 2.45 6.80
N THR A 109 8.64 3.37 7.71
CA THR A 109 9.14 3.24 9.09
C THR A 109 8.15 3.72 10.15
N GLY A 110 8.16 3.06 11.32
CA GLY A 110 7.43 3.54 12.49
C GLY A 110 5.91 3.40 12.40
N SER A 111 5.38 2.49 11.57
CA SER A 111 3.93 2.26 11.54
C SER A 111 3.45 1.56 12.82
N THR A 112 2.35 2.07 13.38
CA THR A 112 1.68 1.57 14.59
C THR A 112 0.49 0.66 14.31
N GLY A 113 0.11 0.48 13.04
CA GLY A 113 -0.98 -0.39 12.60
C GLY A 113 -0.54 -1.37 11.52
N TRP A 114 -1.07 -1.21 10.30
CA TRP A 114 -0.62 -1.94 9.12
C TRP A 114 0.22 -1.03 8.25
N SER A 115 1.49 -1.33 7.97
CA SER A 115 2.22 -0.47 7.04
C SER A 115 1.60 -0.50 5.64
N VAL A 116 1.17 -1.68 5.17
CA VAL A 116 0.48 -1.84 3.88
C VAL A 116 -0.80 -2.65 4.09
N ALA A 117 -1.92 -2.11 3.62
CA ALA A 117 -3.21 -2.80 3.54
C ALA A 117 -3.53 -3.15 2.08
N ALA A 118 -3.46 -4.43 1.74
CA ALA A 118 -3.68 -4.97 0.41
C ALA A 118 -5.07 -5.63 0.33
N TYR A 119 -6.12 -4.80 0.18
CA TYR A 119 -7.54 -5.15 0.19
C TYR A 119 -8.21 -4.94 -1.19
N ASP A 120 -7.61 -5.55 -2.20
CA ASP A 120 -8.09 -5.47 -3.59
C ASP A 120 -8.34 -6.87 -4.18
N SER A 121 -8.92 -6.93 -5.37
CA SER A 121 -9.33 -8.17 -6.03
C SER A 121 -8.14 -8.98 -6.56
N LYS A 122 -8.34 -10.29 -6.79
CA LYS A 122 -7.35 -11.20 -7.40
C LYS A 122 -6.73 -10.74 -8.71
N GLU A 123 -7.39 -9.86 -9.45
CA GLU A 123 -6.92 -9.35 -10.74
C GLU A 123 -5.87 -8.25 -10.59
N THR A 124 -5.66 -7.78 -9.36
CA THR A 124 -4.76 -6.68 -9.04
C THR A 124 -3.41 -7.19 -8.52
N THR A 125 -2.36 -6.42 -8.81
CA THR A 125 -0.98 -6.71 -8.43
C THR A 125 -0.32 -5.46 -7.89
N ALA A 126 0.12 -5.50 -6.63
CA ALA A 126 1.07 -4.54 -6.09
C ALA A 126 2.49 -5.11 -6.14
N GLU A 127 3.41 -4.35 -6.72
CA GLU A 127 4.83 -4.68 -6.78
C GLU A 127 5.64 -3.66 -5.96
N PHE A 128 6.44 -4.18 -5.03
CA PHE A 128 7.38 -3.40 -4.24
C PHE A 128 8.80 -3.79 -4.66
N VAL A 129 9.57 -2.82 -5.12
CA VAL A 129 10.93 -3.03 -5.62
C VAL A 129 11.89 -2.17 -4.80
N ASP A 130 12.89 -2.78 -4.19
CA ASP A 130 13.87 -2.07 -3.35
C ASP A 130 13.19 -1.22 -2.24
N CYS A 131 12.12 -1.76 -1.66
CA CYS A 131 11.41 -1.16 -0.55
C CYS A 131 11.89 -1.72 0.80
N HIS A 132 11.95 -0.86 1.82
CA HIS A 132 12.44 -1.25 3.14
C HIS A 132 11.44 -0.92 4.23
N TRP A 133 11.10 -1.90 5.05
CA TRP A 133 10.29 -1.72 6.25
C TRP A 133 11.18 -1.72 7.47
N LYS A 134 11.12 -0.65 8.27
CA LYS A 134 11.96 -0.47 9.46
C LYS A 134 11.13 -0.12 10.68
N ASN A 135 11.50 -0.66 11.83
CA ASN A 135 10.93 -0.23 13.13
C ASN A 135 9.39 -0.22 13.12
N ILE A 136 8.77 -1.26 12.55
CA ILE A 136 7.31 -1.38 12.52
C ILE A 136 6.91 -2.03 13.84
N THR A 137 6.05 -1.36 14.62
CA THR A 137 5.59 -1.81 15.94
C THR A 137 4.10 -2.15 15.96
N GLY A 138 3.43 -2.04 14.83
CA GLY A 138 2.00 -2.31 14.67
C GLY A 138 1.65 -3.79 14.57
N GLN A 139 0.55 -4.10 13.89
CA GLN A 139 0.02 -5.45 13.75
C GLN A 139 0.74 -6.27 12.68
N THR A 140 1.06 -5.67 11.53
CA THR A 140 1.86 -6.32 10.47
C THR A 140 2.45 -5.27 9.52
N ALA A 141 3.58 -5.59 8.87
CA ALA A 141 4.12 -4.70 7.85
C ALA A 141 3.27 -4.75 6.57
N ILE A 142 2.76 -5.93 6.18
CA ILE A 142 1.92 -6.09 4.98
C ILE A 142 0.78 -7.05 5.29
N GLN A 143 -0.46 -6.57 5.16
CA GLN A 143 -1.67 -7.36 5.31
C GLN A 143 -2.34 -7.57 3.94
N ILE A 144 -2.48 -8.81 3.50
CA ILE A 144 -3.14 -9.20 2.24
C ILE A 144 -4.42 -9.97 2.58
N VAL A 145 -5.58 -9.39 2.26
CA VAL A 145 -6.90 -9.97 2.57
C VAL A 145 -7.88 -9.67 1.44
N GLU A 146 -8.83 -10.57 1.23
CA GLU A 146 -9.97 -10.34 0.35
C GLU A 146 -10.87 -9.19 0.86
N LYS A 147 -11.36 -8.35 -0.06
CA LYS A 147 -12.27 -7.21 0.21
C LYS A 147 -13.51 -7.61 1.03
N ASP A 148 -14.09 -8.76 0.72
CA ASP A 148 -15.41 -9.18 1.22
C ASP A 148 -15.35 -9.98 2.52
N ARG A 149 -14.15 -10.18 3.09
CA ARG A 149 -14.08 -10.66 4.47
C ARG A 149 -14.50 -9.52 5.40
N PRO A 150 -15.61 -9.65 6.16
CA PRO A 150 -15.90 -8.68 7.18
C PRO A 150 -14.69 -8.61 8.11
N ILE A 151 -14.03 -7.46 8.17
CA ILE A 151 -13.02 -7.18 9.19
C ILE A 151 -13.73 -7.46 10.50
N MET A 152 -13.37 -8.56 11.17
CA MET A 152 -14.01 -8.94 12.42
C MET A 152 -13.70 -7.85 13.44
N SER A 153 -14.58 -6.86 13.52
CA SER A 153 -14.65 -5.92 14.62
C SER A 153 -14.74 -6.74 15.89
N SER A 154 -13.72 -6.62 16.73
CA SER A 154 -13.51 -7.44 17.94
C SER A 154 -14.63 -7.33 18.98
N ASN A 155 -15.69 -6.57 18.73
CA ASN A 155 -16.78 -6.28 19.65
C ASN A 155 -18.18 -6.76 19.22
N GLN A 156 -18.32 -7.54 18.14
CA GLN A 156 -19.64 -8.05 17.74
C GLN A 156 -19.91 -9.51 18.15
N THR A 157 -20.50 -9.66 19.34
CA THR A 157 -21.16 -10.90 19.79
C THR A 157 -22.52 -11.03 19.08
N VAL A 158 -22.52 -11.47 17.81
CA VAL A 158 -23.78 -11.67 17.07
C VAL A 158 -24.35 -13.06 17.38
N ALA A 159 -25.56 -13.08 17.96
CA ALA A 159 -26.36 -14.28 18.13
C ALA A 159 -26.74 -14.86 16.75
N ARG A 160 -26.13 -15.99 16.38
CA ARG A 160 -26.39 -16.72 15.13
C ARG A 160 -27.82 -17.25 15.10
N SER A 161 -28.67 -16.70 14.24
CA SER A 161 -29.87 -17.37 13.74
C SER A 161 -29.47 -18.28 12.56
N GLN A 162 -29.72 -19.58 12.69
CA GLN A 162 -29.35 -20.61 11.71
C GLN A 162 -30.40 -20.71 10.60
N THR A 163 -30.26 -19.99 9.48
CA THR A 163 -30.92 -20.35 8.22
C THR A 163 -30.20 -19.71 7.03
N ALA A 164 -29.96 -20.52 6.00
CA ALA A 164 -29.25 -20.27 4.73
C ALA A 164 -27.72 -20.45 4.78
N THR A 165 -27.28 -21.60 4.29
CA THR A 165 -25.88 -21.90 3.93
C THR A 165 -25.68 -21.40 2.50
N GLU A 166 -25.41 -20.11 2.33
CA GLU A 166 -24.84 -19.63 1.06
C GLU A 166 -23.41 -20.15 0.97
N GLU A 167 -23.09 -20.89 -0.10
CA GLU A 167 -21.70 -21.18 -0.44
C GLU A 167 -21.01 -19.85 -0.73
N LEU A 168 -20.28 -19.33 0.25
CA LEU A 168 -19.38 -18.21 0.08
C LEU A 168 -18.26 -18.68 -0.86
N THR A 169 -18.39 -18.37 -2.16
CA THR A 169 -17.27 -18.46 -3.10
C THR A 169 -16.26 -17.37 -2.74
N TYR A 170 -15.27 -17.74 -1.92
CA TYR A 170 -14.12 -16.90 -1.63
C TYR A 170 -13.34 -16.62 -2.92
N LEU A 171 -13.23 -15.36 -3.31
CA LEU A 171 -12.36 -14.94 -4.39
C LEU A 171 -10.97 -14.68 -3.78
N PRO A 172 -9.88 -15.11 -4.44
CA PRO A 172 -8.56 -14.78 -3.93
C PRO A 172 -8.38 -13.26 -3.78
N GLY A 173 -7.63 -12.86 -2.77
CA GLY A 173 -7.13 -11.50 -2.61
C GLY A 173 -6.09 -11.16 -3.67
N MET A 174 -5.68 -9.90 -3.68
CA MET A 174 -4.68 -9.39 -4.62
C MET A 174 -3.32 -10.10 -4.58
N THR A 175 -2.53 -9.91 -5.64
CA THR A 175 -1.14 -10.35 -5.70
C THR A 175 -0.21 -9.28 -5.13
N VAL A 176 0.69 -9.64 -4.23
CA VAL A 176 1.80 -8.80 -3.77
C VAL A 176 3.13 -9.42 -4.19
N LYS A 177 3.99 -8.62 -4.82
CA LYS A 177 5.33 -9.00 -5.24
C LYS A 177 6.37 -8.15 -4.53
N LEU A 178 7.34 -8.79 -3.88
CA LEU A 178 8.45 -8.14 -3.19
C LEU A 178 9.76 -8.49 -3.89
N LYS A 179 10.52 -7.48 -4.34
CA LYS A 179 11.80 -7.68 -5.04
C LYS A 179 12.90 -6.83 -4.44
N GLY A 180 13.94 -7.46 -3.89
CA GLY A 180 15.04 -6.75 -3.24
C GLY A 180 14.63 -6.01 -1.97
N CYS A 181 13.48 -6.35 -1.39
CA CYS A 181 12.96 -5.69 -0.19
C CYS A 181 13.68 -6.15 1.09
N SER A 182 13.61 -5.34 2.14
CA SER A 182 14.04 -5.78 3.47
C SER A 182 13.09 -5.38 4.59
N PHE A 183 13.03 -6.22 5.62
CA PHE A 183 12.33 -5.97 6.87
C PHE A 183 13.36 -5.93 8.00
N GLU A 184 13.43 -4.84 8.75
CA GLU A 184 14.39 -4.61 9.83
C GLU A 184 13.67 -4.13 11.09
N ASN A 185 13.86 -4.80 12.22
CA ASN A 185 13.19 -4.42 13.49
C ASN A 185 11.66 -4.34 13.36
N VAL A 186 11.04 -5.37 12.81
CA VAL A 186 9.61 -5.46 12.57
C VAL A 186 9.03 -6.39 13.63
N TRP A 187 8.38 -5.82 14.65
CA TRP A 187 7.92 -6.52 15.86
C TRP A 187 6.48 -6.19 16.18
N GLY A 188 5.76 -7.14 16.78
CA GLY A 188 4.42 -6.88 17.32
C GLY A 188 4.46 -6.10 18.61
N GLY A 189 3.39 -5.34 18.85
CA GLY A 189 3.03 -4.93 20.21
C GLY A 189 2.84 -6.15 21.14
N GLU A 190 2.60 -5.88 22.42
CA GLU A 190 2.51 -6.92 23.48
C GLU A 190 1.39 -7.97 23.24
N ASP A 191 0.46 -7.73 22.30
CA ASP A 191 -0.66 -8.61 21.97
C ASP A 191 -0.28 -9.67 20.90
N ASP A 192 0.47 -10.68 21.31
CA ASP A 192 0.68 -12.09 20.86
C ASP A 192 0.49 -12.60 19.40
N PHE A 193 0.09 -11.82 18.39
CA PHE A 193 0.06 -12.31 17.00
C PHE A 193 0.58 -11.28 16.01
N PHE A 194 1.90 -11.32 15.81
CA PHE A 194 2.56 -10.49 14.83
C PHE A 194 3.13 -11.29 13.67
N PHE A 195 2.83 -10.83 12.47
CA PHE A 195 3.39 -11.35 11.23
C PHE A 195 4.09 -10.22 10.49
N VAL A 196 5.29 -10.47 9.98
CA VAL A 196 5.95 -9.50 9.08
C VAL A 196 5.08 -9.28 7.83
N VAL A 197 4.61 -10.37 7.23
CA VAL A 197 3.61 -10.36 6.16
C VAL A 197 2.51 -11.34 6.53
N SER A 198 1.27 -10.87 6.58
CA SER A 198 0.07 -11.67 6.78
C SER A 198 -0.63 -11.83 5.44
N ASN A 199 -0.67 -13.05 4.91
CA ASN A 199 -1.35 -13.37 3.66
C ASN A 199 -2.50 -14.34 3.92
N ALA A 200 -3.72 -13.83 4.00
CA ALA A 200 -4.90 -14.65 4.28
C ALA A 200 -5.43 -15.33 3.01
N ASP A 201 -5.52 -14.60 1.90
CA ASP A 201 -6.21 -15.09 0.68
C ASP A 201 -5.57 -14.62 -0.64
N GLY A 202 -4.45 -13.90 -0.60
CA GLY A 202 -3.79 -13.40 -1.81
C GLY A 202 -2.64 -14.28 -2.29
N ILE A 203 -1.93 -13.78 -3.29
CA ILE A 203 -0.70 -14.39 -3.79
C ILE A 203 0.49 -13.54 -3.36
N LEU A 204 1.41 -14.11 -2.59
CA LEU A 204 2.66 -13.45 -2.21
C LEU A 204 3.83 -14.07 -2.99
N THR A 205 4.61 -13.23 -3.66
CA THR A 205 5.89 -13.63 -4.26
C THR A 205 7.03 -12.79 -3.70
N MET A 206 8.16 -13.44 -3.44
CA MET A 206 9.33 -12.82 -2.83
C MET A 206 10.58 -13.20 -3.59
N GLU A 207 11.36 -12.21 -4.00
CA GLU A 207 12.62 -12.36 -4.73
C GLU A 207 13.68 -11.50 -4.03
N ASN A 208 14.78 -12.12 -3.59
CA ASN A 208 15.87 -11.43 -2.89
C ASN A 208 15.42 -10.61 -1.66
N VAL A 209 14.42 -11.10 -0.92
CA VAL A 209 13.90 -10.43 0.28
C VAL A 209 14.74 -10.78 1.51
N GLN A 210 15.06 -9.78 2.33
CA GLN A 210 15.83 -9.93 3.56
C GLN A 210 14.98 -9.68 4.80
N PHE A 211 15.17 -10.48 5.85
CA PHE A 211 14.57 -10.28 7.17
C PHE A 211 15.71 -10.12 8.19
N LYS A 212 15.76 -9.00 8.89
CA LYS A 212 16.84 -8.56 9.78
C LYS A 212 16.32 -8.24 11.17
#